data_AF-A0A7S4K122-F1
#
_entry.id   AF-A0A7S4K122-F1
#
_cell.length_a   1.000
_cell.length_b   1.000
_cell.length_c   1.000
_cell.angle_alpha   90.00
_cell.angle_beta   90.00
_cell.angle_gamma   90.00
#
_symmetry.space_group_name_H-M   'P 1'
#
loop_
_entity.id
_entity.type
_entity.pdbx_description
1 polymer ?
#
loop_
_entity_poly.entity_id
_entity_poly.type
_entity_poly.pdbx_seq_one_letter_code
_entity_poly.pdbx_strand_id
1 'polypeptide(L)'
;SVFDRIKAEGEIEVFKWSGRNDYTQLCTSEKLVVGGCGAEKFADWVVDPETGLPAFCAAAPGFGLCVDEDMYQGTSSPCATFASPPLAHSRPDGSPFNVLNVEVWALTPCISVEEALKMEVMKTFSAEVRKGDNMQWNA
;
A
#
# COMPACT_ATOMS: atom_id res chain seq x y z
N SER A 1 -25.06 4.60 16.48
CA SER A 1 -24.56 4.59 17.87
C SER A 1 -23.07 4.22 17.87
N VAL A 2 -22.36 4.31 19.01
CA VAL A 2 -20.96 3.84 19.14
C VAL A 2 -20.83 2.36 18.78
N PHE A 3 -21.82 1.54 19.12
CA PHE A 3 -21.83 0.11 18.81
C PHE A 3 -21.90 -0.21 17.32
N ASP A 4 -22.58 0.64 16.54
CA ASP A 4 -22.67 0.47 15.08
C ASP A 4 -21.32 0.82 14.41
N ARG A 5 -20.60 1.80 14.95
CA ARG A 5 -19.23 2.14 14.51
C ARG A 5 -18.25 1.02 14.85
N ILE A 6 -18.30 0.46 16.05
CA ILE A 6 -17.43 -0.66 16.46
C ILE A 6 -17.69 -1.90 15.61
N LYS A 7 -18.95 -2.21 15.28
CA LYS A 7 -19.27 -3.31 14.37
C LYS A 7 -18.73 -3.09 12.96
N ALA A 8 -18.86 -1.87 12.42
CA ALA A 8 -18.33 -1.52 11.10
C ALA A 8 -16.79 -1.51 11.08
N GLU A 9 -16.14 -1.08 12.17
CA GLU A 9 -14.67 -1.08 12.32
C GLU A 9 -14.12 -2.50 12.59
N GLY A 10 -14.95 -3.46 12.96
CA GLY A 10 -14.56 -4.83 13.28
C GLY A 10 -14.60 -5.82 12.11
N GLU A 11 -15.29 -5.48 11.02
CA GLU A 11 -15.36 -6.33 9.83
C GLU A 11 -14.21 -5.99 8.87
N ILE A 12 -13.11 -6.73 8.99
CA ILE A 12 -11.94 -6.56 8.12
C ILE A 12 -12.23 -7.22 6.78
N GLU A 13 -12.34 -6.43 5.72
CA GLU A 13 -12.38 -6.92 4.35
C GLU A 13 -10.96 -7.07 3.80
N VAL A 14 -10.67 -8.20 3.15
CA VAL A 14 -9.34 -8.53 2.62
C VAL A 14 -9.39 -8.70 1.11
N PHE A 15 -8.75 -7.79 0.38
CA PHE A 15 -8.61 -7.84 -1.08
C PHE A 15 -7.28 -8.50 -1.47
N LYS A 16 -7.35 -9.70 -2.04
CA LYS A 16 -6.17 -10.45 -2.50
C LYS A 16 -5.75 -9.99 -3.91
N TRP A 17 -4.52 -10.31 -4.29
CA TRP A 17 -4.05 -10.09 -5.66
C TRP A 17 -4.98 -10.76 -6.68
N SER A 18 -5.40 -9.98 -7.67
CA SER A 18 -6.42 -10.38 -8.64
C SER A 18 -5.88 -11.21 -9.80
N GLY A 19 -4.55 -11.27 -9.97
CA GLY A 19 -3.91 -11.89 -11.14
C GLY A 19 -3.94 -11.04 -12.42
N ARG A 20 -4.48 -9.81 -12.37
CA ARG A 20 -4.66 -8.95 -13.57
C ARG A 20 -3.40 -8.20 -13.98
N ASN A 21 -2.54 -7.84 -13.03
CA ASN A 21 -1.26 -7.18 -13.28
C ASN A 21 -0.36 -7.28 -12.03
N ASP A 22 0.92 -6.91 -12.19
CA ASP A 22 1.92 -6.97 -11.11
C ASP A 22 2.22 -5.59 -10.49
N TYR A 23 1.34 -4.60 -10.64
CA TYR A 23 1.52 -3.24 -10.12
C TYR A 23 1.24 -3.16 -8.61
N THR A 24 1.89 -4.00 -7.82
CA THR A 24 1.60 -4.18 -6.39
C THR A 24 2.04 -3.00 -5.53
N GLN A 25 3.21 -2.41 -5.81
CA GLN A 25 3.74 -1.30 -5.06
C GLN A 25 4.63 -0.39 -5.93
N LEU A 26 4.63 0.90 -5.60
CA LEU A 26 5.57 1.90 -6.11
C LEU A 26 5.93 2.82 -4.95
N CYS A 27 7.22 3.03 -4.72
CA CYS A 27 7.71 3.95 -3.71
C CYS A 27 8.73 4.89 -4.37
N THR A 28 8.45 6.18 -4.30
CA THR A 28 9.35 7.24 -4.77
C THR A 28 9.57 8.24 -3.63
N SER A 29 10.42 9.24 -3.84
CA SER A 29 10.56 10.35 -2.89
C SER A 29 9.27 11.14 -2.68
N GLU A 30 8.33 11.07 -3.64
CA GLU A 30 7.12 11.88 -3.66
C GLU A 30 5.89 11.15 -3.10
N LYS A 31 5.91 9.81 -3.09
CA LYS A 31 4.74 9.02 -2.71
C LYS A 31 5.04 7.56 -2.43
N LEU A 32 4.21 6.99 -1.56
CA LEU A 32 4.02 5.56 -1.38
C LEU A 32 2.71 5.13 -2.04
N VAL A 33 2.77 4.12 -2.89
CA VAL A 33 1.63 3.60 -3.65
C VAL A 33 1.52 2.10 -3.48
N VAL A 34 0.30 1.61 -3.26
CA VAL A 34 -0.06 0.20 -3.21
C VAL A 34 -1.24 -0.06 -4.13
N GLY A 35 -1.07 -0.99 -5.08
CA GLY A 35 -2.07 -1.35 -6.07
C GLY A 35 -2.19 -0.31 -7.17
N GLY A 36 -1.97 -0.73 -8.40
CA GLY A 36 -2.06 0.11 -9.59
C GLY A 36 -3.26 -0.22 -10.46
N CYS A 37 -3.46 0.66 -11.42
CA CYS A 37 -4.29 0.38 -12.58
C CYS A 37 -3.47 0.70 -13.82
N GLY A 38 -3.26 -0.29 -14.69
CA GLY A 38 -2.70 -0.05 -16.01
C GLY A 38 -3.74 0.54 -16.96
N ALA A 39 -3.32 0.81 -18.20
CA ALA A 39 -4.24 1.07 -19.30
C ALA A 39 -5.07 -0.17 -19.72
N GLU A 40 -4.90 -1.28 -19.00
CA GLU A 40 -5.74 -2.48 -19.06
C GLU A 40 -7.20 -2.04 -19.03
N LYS A 41 -7.93 -2.34 -20.10
CA LYS A 41 -9.25 -1.77 -20.34
C LYS A 41 -10.17 -2.15 -19.17
N PHE A 42 -10.78 -1.15 -18.54
CA PHE A 42 -11.96 -1.30 -17.67
C PHE A 42 -13.12 -2.10 -18.32
N ALA A 43 -13.00 -2.40 -19.62
CA ALA A 43 -13.93 -3.19 -20.42
C ALA A 43 -14.25 -4.58 -19.83
N ASP A 44 -13.34 -5.20 -19.07
CA ASP A 44 -13.60 -6.52 -18.45
C ASP A 44 -14.27 -6.43 -17.07
N TRP A 45 -14.39 -5.23 -16.50
CA TRP A 45 -15.20 -5.05 -15.31
C TRP A 45 -16.65 -4.94 -15.76
N VAL A 46 -17.59 -5.55 -15.04
CA VAL A 46 -19.01 -5.21 -15.24
C VAL A 46 -19.08 -3.71 -15.01
N VAL A 47 -19.40 -2.93 -16.04
CA VAL A 47 -19.47 -1.47 -15.99
C VAL A 47 -20.91 -1.11 -15.64
N ASP A 48 -21.10 -0.23 -14.67
CA ASP A 48 -22.37 0.44 -14.43
C ASP A 48 -22.74 1.27 -15.67
N PRO A 49 -23.87 0.99 -16.32
CA PRO A 49 -24.25 1.66 -17.56
C PRO A 49 -24.60 3.16 -17.41
N GLU A 50 -24.87 3.65 -16.18
CA GLU A 50 -25.15 5.06 -15.91
C GLU A 50 -23.88 5.87 -15.65
N THR A 51 -22.89 5.28 -14.98
CA THR A 51 -21.65 5.99 -14.58
C THR A 51 -20.46 5.72 -15.50
N GLY A 52 -20.49 4.63 -16.30
CA GLY A 52 -19.37 4.24 -17.15
C GLY A 52 -18.14 3.73 -16.38
N LEU A 53 -18.29 3.52 -15.07
CA LEU A 53 -17.29 2.97 -14.16
C LEU A 53 -17.66 1.52 -13.81
N PRO A 54 -16.74 0.71 -13.27
CA PRO A 54 -17.12 -0.61 -12.78
C PRO A 54 -18.32 -0.56 -11.83
N ALA A 55 -19.23 -1.54 -11.91
CA ALA A 55 -20.54 -1.63 -11.24
C ALA A 55 -20.52 -1.52 -9.71
N PHE A 56 -19.33 -1.49 -9.13
CA PHE A 56 -19.08 -1.37 -7.71
C PHE A 56 -18.29 -0.09 -7.35
N CYS A 57 -18.07 0.84 -8.30
CA CYS A 57 -17.15 1.96 -8.14
C CYS A 57 -17.72 3.25 -8.73
N ALA A 58 -18.00 4.23 -7.87
CA ALA A 58 -18.38 5.60 -8.28
C ALA A 58 -17.16 6.51 -8.56
N ALA A 59 -15.94 6.01 -8.31
CA ALA A 59 -14.68 6.76 -8.43
C ALA A 59 -13.93 6.44 -9.72
N ALA A 60 -13.24 7.44 -10.26
CA ALA A 60 -12.29 7.24 -11.34
C ALA A 60 -11.18 6.27 -10.90
N PRO A 61 -10.74 5.37 -11.79
CA PRO A 61 -9.74 4.38 -11.46
C PRO A 61 -8.37 5.01 -11.21
N GLY A 62 -7.60 4.41 -10.31
CA GLY A 62 -6.34 4.98 -9.85
C GLY A 62 -5.51 3.99 -9.05
N PHE A 63 -4.84 4.51 -8.03
CA PHE A 63 -4.06 3.70 -7.10
C PHE A 63 -4.97 3.17 -5.98
N GLY A 64 -4.79 1.92 -5.57
CA GLY A 64 -5.57 1.31 -4.49
C GLY A 64 -5.39 2.08 -3.19
N LEU A 65 -4.15 2.46 -2.90
CA LEU A 65 -3.76 3.39 -1.86
C LEU A 65 -2.58 4.21 -2.37
N CYS A 66 -2.65 5.53 -2.21
CA CYS A 66 -1.53 6.44 -2.43
C CYS A 66 -1.43 7.35 -1.23
N VAL A 67 -0.21 7.55 -0.74
CA VAL A 67 0.13 8.49 0.32
C VAL A 67 1.26 9.37 -0.19
N ASP A 68 1.19 10.66 0.09
CA ASP A 68 2.18 11.65 -0.34
C ASP A 68 3.52 11.56 0.43
N GLU A 69 4.47 12.40 0.04
CA GLU A 69 5.81 12.49 0.63
C GLU A 69 5.81 12.88 2.11
N ASP A 70 4.81 13.67 2.52
CA ASP A 70 4.66 14.12 3.90
C ASP A 70 3.92 13.10 4.78
N MET A 71 3.50 11.97 4.22
CA MET A 71 2.68 10.95 4.88
C MET A 71 1.40 11.52 5.50
N TYR A 72 0.87 12.61 4.94
CA TYR A 72 -0.23 13.38 5.50
C TYR A 72 -1.49 13.29 4.65
N GLN A 73 -1.39 13.44 3.33
CA GLN A 73 -2.53 13.25 2.44
C GLN A 73 -2.46 11.90 1.74
N GLY A 74 -3.62 11.26 1.63
CA GLY A 74 -3.77 10.04 0.87
C GLY A 74 -4.98 10.06 -0.04
N THR A 75 -4.94 9.20 -1.05
CA THR A 75 -6.07 8.88 -1.92
C THR A 75 -6.23 7.37 -2.01
N SER A 76 -7.45 6.95 -2.30
CA SER A 76 -7.75 5.55 -2.55
C SER A 76 -8.79 5.48 -3.64
N SER A 77 -8.49 4.72 -4.68
CA SER A 77 -9.32 4.54 -5.86
C SER A 77 -9.55 3.06 -6.11
N PRO A 78 -10.52 2.71 -6.96
CA PRO A 78 -10.60 1.35 -7.47
C PRO A 78 -9.27 0.97 -8.15
N CYS A 79 -8.77 -0.22 -7.89
CA CYS A 79 -7.53 -0.69 -8.51
C CYS A 79 -7.66 -2.10 -9.09
N ALA A 80 -7.04 -2.33 -10.25
CA ALA A 80 -7.08 -3.61 -10.93
C ALA A 80 -6.24 -4.67 -10.22
N THR A 81 -5.12 -4.28 -9.59
CA THR A 81 -4.19 -5.21 -8.92
C THR A 81 -4.85 -6.06 -7.84
N PHE A 82 -5.79 -5.49 -7.08
CA PHE A 82 -6.49 -6.20 -6.00
C PHE A 82 -8.00 -6.36 -6.24
N ALA A 83 -8.51 -5.78 -7.34
CA ALA A 83 -9.95 -5.68 -7.60
C ALA A 83 -10.72 -5.07 -6.41
N SER A 84 -10.08 -4.13 -5.70
CA SER A 84 -10.66 -3.45 -4.55
C SER A 84 -11.44 -2.20 -5.00
N PRO A 85 -12.52 -1.82 -4.29
CA PRO A 85 -13.07 -0.47 -4.36
C PRO A 85 -12.14 0.53 -3.66
N PRO A 86 -12.49 1.83 -3.61
CA PRO A 86 -11.86 2.78 -2.71
C PRO A 86 -11.95 2.30 -1.25
N LEU A 87 -10.81 2.25 -0.57
CA LEU A 87 -10.66 1.76 0.80
C LEU A 87 -11.13 2.78 1.84
N ALA A 88 -11.11 4.06 1.51
CA ALA A 88 -11.64 5.12 2.35
C ALA A 88 -13.16 5.23 2.17
N HIS A 89 -13.94 4.47 2.94
CA HIS A 89 -15.41 4.44 2.82
C HIS A 89 -16.10 5.81 2.95
N SER A 90 -15.49 6.75 3.69
CA SER A 90 -15.99 8.12 3.79
C SER A 90 -15.76 8.95 2.52
N ARG A 91 -14.91 8.46 1.60
CA ARG A 91 -14.51 9.06 0.31
C ARG A 91 -14.70 8.07 -0.85
N PRO A 92 -15.94 7.60 -1.13
CA PRO A 92 -16.19 6.60 -2.16
C PRO A 92 -15.96 7.10 -3.60
N ASP A 93 -15.80 8.42 -3.77
CA ASP A 93 -15.46 9.10 -5.02
C ASP A 93 -13.95 9.18 -5.29
N GLY A 94 -13.12 8.68 -4.36
CA GLY A 94 -11.67 8.76 -4.42
C GLY A 94 -11.11 10.12 -4.04
N SER A 95 -11.92 11.00 -3.44
CA SER A 95 -11.43 12.28 -2.91
C SER A 95 -10.39 12.07 -1.79
N PRO A 96 -9.46 13.02 -1.59
CA PRO A 96 -8.39 12.86 -0.61
C PRO A 96 -8.88 12.68 0.83
N PHE A 97 -8.09 11.96 1.61
CA PHE A 97 -8.21 11.82 3.06
C PHE A 97 -6.91 12.26 3.74
N ASN A 98 -7.02 12.64 5.02
CA ASN A 98 -5.85 12.93 5.85
C ASN A 98 -5.48 11.68 6.65
N VAL A 99 -4.20 11.41 6.70
CA VAL A 99 -3.60 10.34 7.49
C VAL A 99 -3.41 10.86 8.92
N LEU A 100 -3.96 10.13 9.89
CA LEU A 100 -3.78 10.45 11.31
C LEU A 100 -2.58 9.74 11.92
N ASN A 101 -2.33 8.50 11.48
CA ASN A 101 -1.22 7.67 11.94
C ASN A 101 -0.89 6.64 10.85
N VAL A 102 0.39 6.28 10.72
CA VAL A 102 0.86 5.18 9.88
C VAL A 102 1.69 4.26 10.75
N GLU A 103 1.37 2.98 10.72
CA GLU A 103 2.15 1.95 11.40
C GLU A 103 2.65 0.94 10.37
N VAL A 104 3.95 0.64 10.43
CA VAL A 104 4.57 -0.38 9.60
C VAL A 104 5.07 -1.48 10.51
N TRP A 105 4.50 -2.67 10.33
CA TRP A 105 4.82 -3.85 11.12
C TRP A 105 5.68 -4.80 10.30
N ALA A 106 6.74 -5.33 10.90
CA ALA A 106 7.62 -6.33 10.29
C ALA A 106 7.59 -7.63 11.09
N LEU A 107 7.84 -8.75 10.41
CA LEU A 107 8.05 -10.05 11.04
C LEU A 107 9.54 -10.31 11.18
N THR A 108 9.94 -10.82 12.34
CA THR A 108 11.31 -11.27 12.60
C THR A 108 11.31 -12.78 12.86
N PRO A 109 12.31 -13.52 12.36
CA PRO A 109 12.46 -14.93 12.71
C PRO A 109 12.97 -15.11 14.16
N CYS A 110 13.32 -14.03 14.85
CA CYS A 110 13.78 -14.06 16.23
C CYS A 110 12.61 -14.30 17.19
N ILE A 111 12.87 -15.10 18.22
CA ILE A 111 11.88 -15.36 19.28
C ILE A 111 11.96 -14.25 20.34
N SER A 112 13.16 -13.73 20.60
CA SER A 112 13.39 -12.66 21.58
C SER A 112 13.72 -11.32 20.94
N VAL A 113 13.39 -10.24 21.67
CA VAL A 113 13.76 -8.86 21.29
C VAL A 113 15.27 -8.69 21.19
N GLU A 114 16.03 -9.31 22.09
CA GLU A 114 17.49 -9.22 22.10
C GLU A 114 18.11 -9.81 20.81
N GLU A 115 17.63 -10.97 20.36
CA GLU A 115 18.08 -11.59 19.11
C GLU A 115 17.68 -10.75 17.89
N ALA A 116 16.47 -10.17 17.88
CA ALA A 116 16.02 -9.27 16.82
C ALA A 116 16.94 -8.04 16.71
N LEU A 117 17.24 -7.39 17.84
CA LEU A 117 18.16 -6.26 17.91
C LEU A 117 19.55 -6.63 17.40
N LYS A 118 20.11 -7.77 17.85
CA LYS A 118 21.42 -8.24 17.35
C LYS A 118 21.42 -8.41 15.83
N MET A 119 20.36 -8.97 15.27
CA MET A 119 20.24 -9.20 13.82
C MET A 119 20.11 -7.89 13.03
N GLU A 120 19.33 -6.93 13.51
CA GLU A 120 19.17 -5.62 12.86
C GLU A 120 20.48 -4.84 12.84
N VAL A 121 21.18 -4.81 13.97
CA VAL A 121 22.48 -4.15 14.11
C VAL A 121 23.51 -4.76 13.16
N MET A 122 23.58 -6.09 13.05
CA MET A 122 24.51 -6.76 12.12
C MET A 122 24.22 -6.42 10.64
N LYS A 123 22.95 -6.28 10.25
CA LYS A 123 22.58 -5.89 8.88
C LYS A 123 23.02 -4.47 8.55
N THR A 124 22.85 -3.54 9.49
CA THR A 124 23.27 -2.13 9.32
C THR A 124 24.78 -2.04 9.13
N PHE A 125 25.58 -2.69 9.97
CA PHE A 125 27.04 -2.65 9.86
C PHE A 125 27.58 -3.36 8.62
N SER A 126 26.95 -4.46 8.19
CA SER A 126 27.36 -5.18 6.97
C SER A 126 27.11 -4.35 5.69
N ALA A 127 26.09 -3.49 5.69
CA ALA A 127 25.83 -2.56 4.59
C ALA A 127 26.87 -1.44 4.52
N GLU A 128 27.42 -1.03 5.66
CA GLU A 128 28.39 0.05 5.77
C GLU A 128 29.81 -0.38 5.34
N VAL A 129 30.24 -1.59 5.73
CA VAL A 129 31.51 -2.19 5.29
C VAL A 129 31.57 -2.33 3.76
N ARG A 130 30.45 -2.73 3.13
CA ARG A 130 30.37 -2.85 1.66
C ARG A 130 30.50 -1.52 0.90
N LYS A 131 30.32 -0.38 1.56
CA LYS A 131 30.50 0.95 0.96
C LYS A 131 31.95 1.46 1.06
N GLY A 132 32.81 0.79 1.83
CA GLY A 132 34.18 1.25 2.14
C GLY A 132 35.32 0.40 1.56
N ASP A 133 35.06 -0.81 1.06
CA ASP A 133 36.13 -1.72 0.64
C ASP A 133 36.61 -1.45 -0.80
N ASN A 134 37.34 -0.34 -0.95
CA ASN A 134 38.33 -0.15 -2.01
C ASN A 134 39.71 0.09 -1.38
N MET A 135 40.06 -0.67 -0.33
CA MET A 135 41.38 -0.62 0.29
C MET A 135 42.21 -1.82 -0.21
N GLN A 136 43.01 -1.56 -1.25
CA GLN A 136 44.07 -2.45 -1.69
C GLN A 136 45.12 -2.57 -0.58
N TRP A 137 45.32 -3.79 -0.08
CA TRP A 137 46.50 -4.13 0.70
C TRP A 137 47.62 -4.51 -0.27
N ASN A 138 48.60 -3.62 -0.46
CA ASN A 138 49.88 -4.00 -1.04
C ASN A 138 50.74 -4.61 0.08
N ALA A 139 51.19 -5.85 -0.15
CA ALA A 139 52.11 -6.59 0.70
C ALA A 139 53.54 -6.01 0.64
#